data_AF-A0A354P588-F1
#
_entry.id   AF-A0A354P588-F1
#
_cell.length_a   1.000
_cell.length_b   1.000
_cell.length_c   1.000
_cell.angle_alpha   90.00
_cell.angle_beta   90.00
_cell.angle_gamma   90.00
#
_symmetry.space_group_name_H-M   'P 1'
#
loop_
_entity.id
_entity.type
_entity.pdbx_description
1 polymer ?
#
loop_
_entity_poly.entity_id
_entity_poly.type
_entity_poly.pdbx_seq_one_letter_code
_entity_poly.pdbx_strand_id
1 'polypeptide(L)'
;MSVNVPSLTNQSNFVLTVEFSEEVNGFVLNDVVASGATLSALQSLGGGRFTMNVTAAHGPVSFNLPAGIASDLAGNASLAATALAITVDLSSPLPSLTTATPNLSNAASFTVAANFGERVLGFELSDLLLINGVASNLIEVNQAMGSYTFVVT
;
A
#
# COMPACT_ATOMS: atom_id res chain seq x y z
N MET A 1 -17.27 5.66 1.09
CA MET A 1 -16.51 4.65 0.32
C MET A 1 -15.37 4.14 1.16
N SER A 2 -15.04 2.85 1.08
CA SER A 2 -13.91 2.24 1.79
C SER A 2 -13.33 1.06 1.01
N VAL A 3 -12.09 0.68 1.28
CA VAL A 3 -11.44 -0.52 0.74
C VAL A 3 -11.00 -1.45 1.87
N ASN A 4 -10.86 -2.75 1.59
CA ASN A 4 -10.41 -3.75 2.58
C ASN A 4 -8.88 -3.88 2.67
N VAL A 5 -8.14 -2.84 2.31
CA VAL A 5 -6.68 -2.75 2.37
C VAL A 5 -6.28 -1.43 3.04
N PRO A 6 -5.07 -1.32 3.63
CA PRO A 6 -4.57 -0.06 4.14
C PRO A 6 -4.38 0.98 3.03
N SER A 7 -4.16 2.24 3.42
CA SER A 7 -3.92 3.35 2.48
C SER A 7 -2.63 3.20 1.66
N LEU A 8 -1.70 2.35 2.10
CA LEU A 8 -0.56 1.86 1.34
C LEU A 8 -0.59 0.33 1.38
N THR A 9 -0.63 -0.32 0.23
CA THR A 9 -0.78 -1.79 0.13
C THR A 9 0.06 -2.39 -0.99
N ASN A 10 0.48 -3.64 -0.83
CA ASN A 10 1.11 -4.42 -1.90
C ASN A 10 0.14 -5.35 -2.64
N GLN A 11 -1.16 -5.21 -2.37
CA GLN A 11 -2.19 -5.98 -3.04
C GLN A 11 -2.68 -5.23 -4.29
N SER A 12 -2.52 -5.85 -5.46
CA SER A 12 -3.11 -5.35 -6.72
C SER A 12 -4.59 -5.69 -6.85
N ASN A 13 -5.11 -6.59 -6.01
CA ASN A 13 -6.52 -6.98 -6.00
C ASN A 13 -7.11 -6.80 -4.61
N PHE A 14 -8.20 -6.05 -4.53
CA PHE A 14 -8.92 -5.77 -3.29
C PHE A 14 -10.37 -5.41 -3.58
N VAL A 15 -11.17 -5.16 -2.54
CA VAL A 15 -12.60 -4.86 -2.64
C VAL A 15 -12.85 -3.39 -2.29
N LEU A 16 -13.59 -2.70 -3.15
CA LEU A 16 -14.17 -1.39 -2.87
C LEU A 16 -15.60 -1.57 -2.37
N THR A 17 -15.94 -0.89 -1.29
CA THR A 17 -17.29 -0.81 -0.73
C THR A 17 -17.85 0.61 -0.89
N VAL A 18 -19.05 0.70 -1.46
CA VAL A 18 -19.87 1.91 -1.53
C VAL A 18 -21.07 1.70 -0.62
N GLU A 19 -21.41 2.72 0.16
CA GLU A 19 -22.50 2.68 1.13
C GLU A 19 -23.31 3.96 1.00
N PHE A 20 -24.58 3.81 0.66
CA PHE A 20 -25.61 4.83 0.75
C PHE A 20 -26.28 4.75 2.12
N SER A 21 -26.92 5.83 2.57
CA SER A 21 -27.65 5.86 3.85
C SER A 21 -28.97 5.07 3.83
N GLU A 22 -29.41 4.65 2.64
CA GLU A 22 -30.64 3.91 2.40
C GLU A 22 -30.54 3.11 1.09
N GLU A 23 -31.58 2.34 0.79
CA GLU A 23 -31.67 1.61 -0.48
C GLU A 23 -31.84 2.57 -1.66
N VAL A 24 -31.12 2.27 -2.75
CA VAL A 24 -31.10 3.11 -3.95
C VAL A 24 -31.34 2.28 -5.21
N ASN A 25 -31.92 2.93 -6.21
CA ASN A 25 -32.11 2.44 -7.57
C ASN A 25 -31.10 3.08 -8.52
N GLY A 26 -30.77 2.37 -9.61
CA GLY A 26 -30.00 2.92 -10.73
C GLY A 26 -28.47 2.87 -10.57
N PHE A 27 -27.94 2.54 -9.39
CA PHE A 27 -26.49 2.43 -9.19
C PHE A 27 -25.88 1.28 -10.00
N VAL A 28 -24.92 1.61 -10.87
CA VAL A 28 -24.21 0.67 -11.73
C VAL A 28 -22.69 0.87 -11.65
N LEU A 29 -21.93 -0.10 -12.19
CA LEU A 29 -20.47 -0.13 -12.05
C LEU A 29 -19.78 1.11 -12.65
N ASN A 30 -20.31 1.63 -13.76
CA ASN A 30 -19.73 2.77 -14.47
C ASN A 30 -19.98 4.12 -13.77
N ASP A 31 -20.78 4.16 -12.71
CA ASP A 31 -21.00 5.37 -11.92
C ASP A 31 -19.78 5.71 -11.05
N VAL A 32 -18.94 4.72 -10.76
CA VAL A 32 -17.69 4.91 -10.01
C VAL A 32 -16.58 5.32 -10.95
N VAL A 33 -16.05 6.52 -10.75
CA VAL A 33 -14.89 7.03 -11.48
C VAL A 33 -13.63 6.56 -10.76
N ALA A 34 -12.92 5.60 -11.36
CA ALA A 34 -11.66 5.08 -10.85
C ALA A 34 -10.47 5.58 -11.68
N SER A 35 -9.36 5.91 -11.01
CA SER A 35 -8.06 6.19 -11.61
C SER A 35 -7.01 5.24 -11.03
N GLY A 36 -6.08 4.76 -11.87
CA GLY A 36 -5.07 3.77 -11.47
C GLY A 36 -5.61 2.35 -11.23
N ALA A 37 -6.90 2.11 -11.46
CA ALA A 37 -7.53 0.82 -11.27
C ALA A 37 -8.72 0.59 -12.20
N THR A 38 -9.06 -0.68 -12.41
CA THR A 38 -10.28 -1.14 -13.07
C THR A 38 -11.22 -1.80 -12.07
N LEU A 39 -12.53 -1.61 -12.26
CA LEU A 39 -13.58 -2.17 -11.41
C LEU A 39 -14.32 -3.28 -12.13
N SER A 40 -14.78 -4.28 -11.38
CA SER A 40 -15.57 -5.40 -11.89
C SER A 40 -16.48 -5.99 -10.82
N ALA A 41 -17.38 -6.89 -11.23
CA ALA A 41 -18.22 -7.68 -10.33
C ALA A 41 -18.97 -6.84 -9.28
N LEU A 42 -19.74 -5.84 -9.74
CA LEU A 42 -20.64 -5.10 -8.86
C LEU A 42 -21.65 -6.05 -8.22
N GLN A 43 -21.76 -6.02 -6.90
CA GLN A 43 -22.70 -6.82 -6.13
C GLN A 43 -23.43 -5.92 -5.14
N SER A 44 -24.76 -6.05 -5.08
CA SER A 44 -25.57 -5.46 -4.01
C SER A 44 -25.55 -6.39 -2.80
N LEU A 45 -25.31 -5.83 -1.61
CA LEU A 45 -25.40 -6.51 -0.33
C LEU A 45 -26.70 -6.17 0.41
N GLY A 46 -27.61 -5.42 -0.24
CA GLY A 46 -28.83 -4.88 0.37
C GLY A 46 -28.59 -3.64 1.23
N GLY A 47 -29.68 -2.90 1.49
CA GLY A 47 -29.67 -1.72 2.36
C GLY A 47 -28.74 -0.59 1.89
N GLY A 48 -28.57 -0.42 0.58
CA GLY A 48 -27.70 0.62 0.02
C GLY A 48 -26.20 0.30 0.04
N ARG A 49 -25.80 -0.94 0.37
CA ARG A 49 -24.40 -1.36 0.36
C ARG A 49 -24.05 -2.14 -0.90
N PHE A 50 -22.93 -1.77 -1.51
CA PHE A 50 -22.42 -2.40 -2.72
C PHE A 50 -20.94 -2.70 -2.59
N THR A 51 -20.52 -3.83 -3.18
CA THR A 51 -19.12 -4.22 -3.29
C THR A 51 -18.73 -4.41 -4.75
N MET A 52 -17.47 -4.14 -5.05
CA MET A 52 -16.89 -4.39 -6.36
C MET A 52 -15.42 -4.78 -6.23
N ASN A 53 -14.97 -5.62 -7.16
CA ASN A 53 -13.59 -6.04 -7.24
C ASN A 53 -12.76 -4.95 -7.91
N VAL A 54 -11.66 -4.59 -7.27
CA VAL A 54 -10.65 -3.67 -7.80
C VAL A 54 -9.47 -4.48 -8.30
N THR A 55 -8.99 -4.14 -9.50
CA THR A 55 -7.67 -4.52 -10.00
C THR A 55 -6.88 -3.25 -10.26
N ALA A 56 -5.80 -3.04 -9.52
CA ALA A 56 -5.02 -1.82 -9.53
C ALA A 56 -3.60 -2.04 -10.07
N ALA A 57 -3.05 -0.99 -10.70
CA ALA A 57 -1.64 -0.93 -11.04
C ALA A 57 -0.82 -0.34 -9.89
N HIS A 58 0.51 -0.48 -9.96
CA HIS A 58 1.42 0.23 -9.06
C HIS A 58 1.23 1.75 -9.17
N GLY A 59 1.24 2.43 -8.04
CA GLY A 59 1.12 3.87 -7.92
C GLY A 59 -0.17 4.33 -7.23
N PRO A 60 -0.54 5.62 -7.39
CA PRO A 60 -1.73 6.18 -6.77
C PRO A 60 -3.01 5.64 -7.43
N VAL A 61 -3.98 5.31 -6.59
CA VAL A 61 -5.32 4.86 -6.98
C VAL A 61 -6.35 5.78 -6.33
N SER A 62 -7.35 6.21 -7.09
CA SER A 62 -8.44 7.03 -6.55
C SER A 62 -9.80 6.61 -7.06
N PHE A 63 -10.81 6.81 -6.22
CA PHE A 63 -12.22 6.55 -6.51
C PHE A 63 -13.04 7.79 -6.19
N ASN A 64 -13.93 8.12 -7.11
CA ASN A 64 -14.90 9.19 -6.94
C ASN A 64 -16.29 8.70 -7.34
N LEU A 65 -17.30 9.26 -6.67
CA LEU A 65 -18.70 8.97 -6.93
C LEU A 65 -19.45 10.31 -7.06
N PRO A 66 -19.80 10.74 -8.29
CA PRO A 66 -20.52 11.98 -8.53
C PRO A 66 -21.93 11.98 -7.91
N ALA A 67 -22.53 13.17 -7.78
CA ALA A 67 -23.93 13.30 -7.39
C ALA A 67 -24.86 12.86 -8.54
N GLY A 68 -26.08 12.41 -8.20
CA GLY A 68 -27.14 12.09 -9.15
C GLY A 68 -26.97 10.78 -9.91
N ILE A 69 -26.05 9.92 -9.45
CA ILE A 69 -25.79 8.60 -10.06
C ILE A 69 -26.78 7.52 -9.62
N ALA A 70 -27.46 7.73 -8.50
CA ALA A 70 -28.52 6.84 -8.02
C ALA A 70 -29.67 7.68 -7.44
N SER A 71 -30.81 7.05 -7.22
CA SER A 71 -31.94 7.68 -6.51
C SER A 71 -32.54 6.76 -5.47
N ASP A 72 -33.08 7.31 -4.39
CA ASP A 72 -33.86 6.52 -3.42
C ASP A 72 -35.20 6.05 -4.02
N LEU A 73 -36.02 5.36 -3.20
CA LEU A 73 -37.36 4.89 -3.62
C LEU A 73 -38.38 6.03 -3.82
N ALA A 74 -38.15 7.21 -3.23
CA ALA A 74 -38.97 8.40 -3.42
C ALA A 74 -38.54 9.24 -4.64
N GLY A 75 -37.44 8.88 -5.29
CA GLY A 75 -36.88 9.55 -6.46
C GLY A 75 -35.88 10.67 -6.14
N ASN A 76 -35.43 10.83 -4.89
CA ASN A 76 -34.40 11.81 -4.56
C ASN A 76 -33.03 11.33 -5.05
N ALA A 77 -32.33 12.22 -5.76
CA ALA A 77 -31.01 11.94 -6.31
C ALA A 77 -29.92 11.83 -5.23
N SER A 78 -28.93 10.97 -5.44
CA SER A 78 -27.80 10.79 -4.55
C SER A 78 -26.90 12.03 -4.49
N LEU A 79 -26.27 12.27 -3.34
CA LEU A 79 -25.20 13.24 -3.22
C LEU A 79 -23.86 12.66 -3.70
N ALA A 80 -22.89 13.53 -3.97
CA ALA A 80 -21.53 13.10 -4.26
C ALA A 80 -20.86 12.55 -3.00
N ALA A 81 -20.06 11.49 -3.15
CA ALA A 81 -19.28 10.95 -2.04
C ALA A 81 -17.98 11.73 -1.82
N THR A 82 -17.44 11.67 -0.61
CA THR A 82 -16.04 12.04 -0.38
C THR A 82 -15.13 11.08 -1.16
N ALA A 83 -14.22 11.65 -1.97
CA ALA A 83 -13.27 10.86 -2.74
C ALA A 83 -12.38 10.00 -1.83
N LEU A 84 -12.03 8.80 -2.31
CA LEU A 84 -11.15 7.86 -1.64
C LEU A 84 -9.86 7.73 -2.44
N ALA A 85 -8.70 7.74 -1.77
CA ALA A 85 -7.41 7.55 -2.41
C ALA A 85 -6.54 6.60 -1.58
N ILE A 86 -5.78 5.75 -2.27
CA ILE A 86 -4.77 4.85 -1.70
C ILE A 86 -3.55 4.81 -2.65
N THR A 87 -2.46 4.21 -2.19
CA THR A 87 -1.28 3.91 -3.01
C THR A 87 -1.06 2.39 -3.03
N VAL A 88 -0.88 1.84 -4.23
CA VAL A 88 -0.52 0.45 -4.44
C VAL A 88 0.98 0.37 -4.73
N ASP A 89 1.71 -0.31 -3.87
CA ASP A 89 3.15 -0.51 -4.00
C ASP A 89 3.47 -1.97 -4.31
N LEU A 90 3.85 -2.24 -5.56
CA LEU A 90 4.19 -3.58 -6.03
C LEU A 90 5.70 -3.74 -6.22
N SER A 91 6.51 -2.72 -5.88
CA SER A 91 7.95 -2.91 -5.90
C SER A 91 8.36 -3.88 -4.80
N SER A 92 9.39 -4.65 -5.10
CA SER A 92 10.05 -5.47 -4.09
C SER A 92 11.29 -4.74 -3.62
N PRO A 93 11.56 -4.72 -2.31
CA PRO A 93 12.76 -4.09 -1.79
C PRO A 93 14.00 -4.80 -2.36
N LEU A 94 14.97 -4.02 -2.82
CA LEU A 94 16.24 -4.52 -3.35
C LEU A 94 17.36 -4.11 -2.40
N PRO A 95 17.81 -4.98 -1.48
CA PRO A 95 18.87 -4.64 -0.55
C PRO A 95 20.20 -4.43 -1.27
N SER A 96 20.87 -3.36 -0.91
CA SER A 96 22.27 -3.08 -1.22
C SER A 96 23.05 -2.92 0.07
N LEU A 97 24.27 -3.45 0.09
CA LEU A 97 25.19 -3.33 1.23
C LEU A 97 26.41 -2.52 0.79
N THR A 98 26.81 -1.56 1.62
CA THR A 98 28.00 -0.75 1.38
C THR A 98 28.78 -0.56 2.67
N THR A 99 30.09 -0.34 2.55
CA THR A 99 30.94 0.06 3.67
C THR A 99 32.02 1.01 3.17
N ALA A 100 32.48 1.90 4.04
CA ALA A 100 33.63 2.76 3.76
C ALA A 100 34.97 2.03 4.02
N THR A 101 34.93 0.85 4.64
CA THR A 101 36.14 0.08 4.95
C THR A 101 36.70 -0.56 3.68
N PRO A 102 38.03 -0.44 3.43
CA PRO A 102 38.67 -1.09 2.28
C PRO A 102 38.59 -2.63 2.34
N ASN A 103 38.73 -3.28 1.19
CA ASN A 103 38.70 -4.75 1.07
C ASN A 103 39.75 -5.46 1.94
N LEU A 104 40.88 -4.80 2.21
CA LEU A 104 41.88 -5.27 3.16
C LEU A 104 41.94 -4.26 4.31
N SER A 105 41.60 -4.72 5.51
CA SER A 105 41.58 -3.92 6.72
C SER A 105 42.05 -4.76 7.90
N ASN A 106 42.75 -4.13 8.84
CA ASN A 106 43.09 -4.69 10.14
C ASN A 106 42.23 -4.13 11.28
N ALA A 107 41.14 -3.42 10.95
CA ALA A 107 40.19 -2.92 11.92
C ALA A 107 39.45 -4.08 12.60
N ALA A 108 39.31 -4.02 13.93
CA ALA A 108 38.59 -5.04 14.70
C ALA A 108 37.07 -5.01 14.48
N SER A 109 36.54 -3.94 13.88
CA SER A 109 35.15 -3.83 13.48
C SER A 109 34.97 -2.83 12.34
N PHE A 110 33.85 -2.91 11.65
CA PHE A 110 33.46 -1.91 10.66
C PHE A 110 31.94 -1.75 10.56
N THR A 111 31.51 -0.59 10.09
CA THR A 111 30.09 -0.31 9.83
C THR A 111 29.72 -0.72 8.42
N VAL A 112 28.60 -1.40 8.30
CA VAL A 112 27.91 -1.68 7.03
C VAL A 112 26.64 -0.86 6.99
N ALA A 113 26.38 -0.23 5.85
CA ALA A 113 25.11 0.39 5.53
C ALA A 113 24.30 -0.54 4.63
N ALA A 114 23.07 -0.84 5.04
CA ALA A 114 22.08 -1.53 4.23
C ALA A 114 21.05 -0.51 3.71
N ASN A 115 20.69 -0.61 2.44
CA ASN A 115 19.66 0.22 1.83
C ASN A 115 18.76 -0.66 0.94
N PHE A 116 17.49 -0.75 1.30
CA PHE A 116 16.47 -1.53 0.58
C PHE A 116 15.80 -0.74 -0.57
N GLY A 117 16.01 0.57 -0.65
CA GLY A 117 15.44 1.45 -1.66
C GLY A 117 14.00 1.88 -1.37
N GLU A 118 13.34 1.24 -0.42
CA GLU A 118 11.97 1.51 0.04
C GLU A 118 11.83 1.06 1.50
N ARG A 119 10.74 1.50 2.15
CA ARG A 119 10.45 1.14 3.53
C ARG A 119 10.31 -0.37 3.69
N VAL A 120 11.07 -0.94 4.62
CA VAL A 120 10.93 -2.33 5.06
C VAL A 120 10.46 -2.38 6.51
N LEU A 121 9.70 -3.41 6.88
CA LEU A 121 9.23 -3.65 8.24
C LEU A 121 9.84 -4.96 8.76
N GLY A 122 10.24 -4.96 10.04
CA GLY A 122 10.72 -6.17 10.71
C GLY A 122 12.13 -6.61 10.31
N PHE A 123 12.95 -5.72 9.73
CA PHE A 123 14.37 -6.00 9.51
C PHE A 123 15.14 -5.96 10.84
N GLU A 124 15.71 -7.09 11.23
CA GLU A 124 16.34 -7.32 12.52
C GLU A 124 17.75 -7.92 12.37
N LEU A 125 18.55 -7.91 13.44
CA LEU A 125 19.90 -8.49 13.43
C LEU A 125 19.90 -9.99 13.08
N SER A 126 18.84 -10.72 13.42
CA SER A 126 18.68 -12.14 13.09
C SER A 126 18.51 -12.40 11.60
N ASP A 127 18.16 -11.40 10.80
CA ASP A 127 18.05 -11.52 9.34
C ASP A 127 19.41 -11.49 8.65
N LEU A 128 20.47 -11.11 9.38
CA LEU A 128 21.82 -11.02 8.86
C LEU A 128 22.57 -12.34 9.07
N LEU A 129 22.95 -12.98 7.97
CA LEU A 129 23.86 -14.12 7.98
C LEU A 129 25.28 -13.66 7.65
N LEU A 130 26.18 -13.81 8.61
CA LEU A 130 27.60 -13.46 8.46
C LEU A 130 28.47 -14.71 8.51
N ILE A 131 29.53 -14.72 7.70
CA ILE A 131 30.59 -15.73 7.75
C ILE A 131 31.79 -15.10 8.44
N ASN A 132 32.27 -15.72 9.52
CA ASN A 132 33.41 -15.25 10.31
C ASN A 132 33.25 -13.84 10.92
N GLY A 133 32.02 -13.47 11.27
CA GLY A 133 31.74 -12.21 11.95
C GLY A 133 30.38 -12.24 12.62
N VAL A 134 30.13 -11.24 13.45
CA VAL A 134 28.87 -11.04 14.16
C VAL A 134 28.36 -9.63 13.88
N ALA A 135 27.08 -9.52 13.50
CA ALA A 135 26.43 -8.23 13.39
C ALA A 135 25.90 -7.77 14.76
N SER A 136 26.06 -6.49 15.03
CA SER A 136 25.57 -5.83 16.24
C SER A 136 25.15 -4.40 15.92
N ASN A 137 24.52 -3.72 16.89
CA ASN A 137 24.22 -2.29 16.80
C ASN A 137 23.47 -1.90 15.51
N LEU A 138 22.38 -2.63 15.19
CA LEU A 138 21.49 -2.29 14.08
C LEU A 138 20.74 -0.99 14.40
N ILE A 139 20.84 -0.01 13.52
CA ILE A 139 20.24 1.31 13.65
C ILE A 139 19.45 1.59 12.37
N GLU A 140 18.17 1.93 12.51
CA GLU A 140 17.38 2.49 11.41
C GLU A 140 17.80 3.94 11.17
N VAL A 141 18.35 4.21 9.99
CA VAL A 141 18.83 5.55 9.59
C VAL A 141 17.73 6.33 8.88
N ASN A 142 16.98 5.68 7.98
CA ASN A 142 15.85 6.27 7.28
C ASN A 142 14.79 5.22 6.96
N GLN A 143 13.70 5.26 7.72
CA GLN A 143 12.59 4.32 7.56
C GLN A 143 11.92 4.40 6.18
N ALA A 144 11.78 5.60 5.60
CA ALA A 144 11.10 5.76 4.30
C ALA A 144 11.90 5.15 3.14
N MET A 145 13.23 5.08 3.29
CA MET A 145 14.13 4.47 2.30
C MET A 145 14.56 3.04 2.66
N GLY A 146 14.15 2.54 3.83
CA GLY A 146 14.68 1.28 4.36
C GLY A 146 16.21 1.32 4.48
N SER A 147 16.75 2.39 5.05
CA SER A 147 18.19 2.53 5.28
C SER A 147 18.55 2.19 6.71
N TYR A 148 19.54 1.32 6.90
CA TYR A 148 20.04 0.87 8.18
C TYR A 148 21.57 0.91 8.23
N THR A 149 22.13 0.99 9.42
CA THR A 149 23.54 0.66 9.67
C THR A 149 23.66 -0.42 10.72
N PHE A 150 24.69 -1.26 10.61
CA PHE A 150 25.06 -2.22 11.65
C PHE A 150 26.58 -2.35 11.71
N VAL A 151 27.08 -2.80 12.86
CA VAL A 151 28.51 -3.02 13.10
C VAL A 151 28.81 -4.50 12.95
N VAL A 152 29.85 -4.81 12.17
CA VAL A 152 30.42 -6.15 12.04
C VAL A 152 31.70 -6.22 12.87
N THR A 153 31.82 -7.25 13.70
CA THR A 153 33.03 -7.63 14.47
C THR A 153 33.42 -9.06 14.16
#